data_AF-A0A966QH62-F1
#
_entry.id   AF-A0A966QH62-F1
#
_cell.length_a   1.000
_cell.length_b   1.000
_cell.length_c   1.000
_cell.angle_alpha   90.00
_cell.angle_beta   90.00
_cell.angle_gamma   90.00
#
_symmetry.space_group_name_H-M   'P 1'
#
loop_
_entity.id
_entity.type
_entity.pdbx_description
1 polymer ?
#
loop_
_entity_poly.entity_id
_entity_poly.type
_entity_poly.pdbx_seq_one_letter_code
_entity_poly.pdbx_strand_id
1 'polypeptide(L)' 'MAGFGLVPWPTRLRVSNPDNAIDRQIAAIALLHDLTVVTRNIDDFVGCGERLNNPLAGS' A
#
# COMPACT_ATOMS: atom_id res chain seq x y z
N MET A 1 24.61 -19.07 30.81
CA MET A 1 24.08 -17.73 31.13
C MET A 1 24.47 -16.78 30.01
N ALA A 2 23.47 -16.19 29.33
CA ALA A 2 23.47 -15.08 28.34
C ALA A 2 24.32 -15.26 27.05
N GLY A 3 23.85 -14.99 25.83
CA GLY A 3 22.58 -14.47 25.33
C GLY A 3 22.62 -14.55 23.80
N PHE A 4 21.50 -14.96 23.18
CA PHE A 4 21.30 -15.06 21.74
C PHE A 4 21.69 -13.73 21.05
N GLY A 5 22.55 -13.81 20.03
CA GLY A 5 22.88 -12.67 19.18
C GLY A 5 21.63 -12.12 18.52
N LEU A 6 21.25 -10.90 18.91
CA LEU A 6 20.23 -10.12 18.25
C LEU A 6 20.73 -9.82 16.84
N VAL A 7 20.30 -10.61 15.87
CA VAL A 7 20.29 -10.19 14.47
C VAL A 7 19.43 -8.92 14.44
N PRO A 8 19.97 -7.74 14.09
CA PRO A 8 19.14 -6.56 13.92
C PRO A 8 18.24 -6.84 12.73
N TRP A 9 16.95 -7.03 13.01
CA TRP A 9 15.87 -7.25 12.06
C TRP A 9 16.08 -6.49 10.74
N PRO A 10 16.20 -7.17 9.58
CA PRO A 10 16.39 -6.48 8.33
C PRO A 10 15.01 -6.17 7.75
N THR A 11 14.37 -5.08 8.15
CA THR A 11 13.16 -4.64 7.43
C THR A 11 12.77 -3.22 7.84
N ARG A 12 13.59 -2.27 7.41
CA ARG A 12 13.05 -0.95 7.05
C ARG A 12 12.88 -0.96 5.54
N LEU A 13 11.77 -1.53 5.08
CA LEU A 13 11.20 -1.22 3.77
C LEU A 13 11.00 0.30 3.76
N ARG A 14 11.94 1.02 3.16
CA ARG A 14 11.86 2.48 3.03
C ARG A 14 10.80 2.79 1.98
N VAL A 15 9.54 2.80 2.42
CA VAL A 15 8.41 3.34 1.67
C VAL A 15 8.60 4.85 1.61
N SER A 16 8.55 5.45 0.42
CA SER A 16 8.77 6.89 0.21
C SER A 16 7.73 7.82 0.85
N ASN A 17 6.81 7.27 1.66
CA ASN A 17 5.91 7.99 2.57
C ASN A 17 5.28 6.94 3.50
N PRO A 18 5.71 6.82 4.77
CA PRO A 18 5.29 5.72 5.64
C PRO A 18 3.79 5.73 5.97
N ASP A 19 3.11 6.87 5.80
CA ASP A 19 1.70 7.01 6.15
C ASP A 19 0.76 6.04 5.41
N ASN A 20 1.03 5.69 4.13
CA ASN A 20 0.13 4.84 3.33
C ASN A 20 0.87 3.65 2.68
N ALA A 21 1.66 2.92 3.46
CA ALA A 21 2.38 1.74 2.97
C ALA A 21 1.44 0.63 2.45
N ILE A 22 0.27 0.48 3.09
CA ILE A 22 -0.73 -0.53 2.73
C ILE A 22 -1.41 -0.16 1.40
N ASP A 23 -1.85 1.08 1.24
CA ASP A 23 -2.54 1.51 0.01
C ASP A 23 -1.65 1.38 -1.22
N ARG A 24 -0.35 1.71 -1.07
CA ARG A 24 0.63 1.49 -2.15
C ARG A 24 0.83 0.02 -2.49
N GLN A 25 0.76 -0.87 -1.50
CA GLN A 25 0.83 -2.30 -1.75
C GLN A 25 -0.41 -2.78 -2.51
N ILE A 26 -1.60 -2.30 -2.13
CA ILE A 26 -2.86 -2.59 -2.82
C ILE A 26 -2.81 -2.08 -4.27
N ALA A 27 -2.37 -0.83 -4.47
CA ALA A 27 -2.20 -0.22 -5.79
C ALA A 27 -1.23 -1.02 -6.67
N ALA A 28 -0.08 -1.43 -6.13
CA ALA A 28 0.90 -2.23 -6.86
C ALA A 28 0.34 -3.61 -7.27
N ILE A 29 -0.41 -4.28 -6.40
CA ILE A 29 -1.09 -5.54 -6.72
C ILE A 29 -2.13 -5.29 -7.82
N ALA A 30 -2.94 -4.24 -7.71
CA ALA A 30 -3.95 -3.93 -8.70
C ALA A 30 -3.34 -3.62 -10.08
N LEU A 31 -2.26 -2.84 -10.11
CA LEU A 31 -1.51 -2.53 -11.33
C LEU A 31 -0.91 -3.80 -11.96
N LEU A 32 -0.27 -4.66 -11.16
CA LEU A 32 0.37 -5.88 -11.65
C LEU A 32 -0.63 -6.88 -12.27
N HIS A 33 -1.85 -6.89 -11.76
CA HIS A 33 -2.90 -7.83 -12.14
C HIS A 33 -4.01 -7.21 -13.01
N ASP A 34 -3.84 -5.97 -13.49
CA ASP A 34 -4.86 -5.20 -14.26
C ASP A 34 -6.24 -5.15 -13.56
N LEU A 35 -6.25 -4.99 -12.24
CA LEU A 35 -7.45 -4.91 -11.42
C LEU A 35 -7.88 -3.45 -11.20
N THR A 36 -9.15 -3.27 -10.85
CA THR A 36 -9.70 -1.98 -10.42
C THR A 36 -9.80 -1.95 -8.89
N VAL A 37 -9.24 -0.93 -8.26
CA VAL A 37 -9.36 -0.72 -6.82
C VAL A 37 -10.69 0.00 -6.54
N VAL A 38 -11.55 -0.66 -5.78
CA VAL A 38 -12.80 -0.07 -5.29
C VAL A 38 -12.53 0.47 -3.89
N THR A 39 -12.53 1.79 -3.73
CA THR A 39 -12.19 2.45 -2.46
C THR A 39 -12.94 3.77 -2.29
N ARG A 40 -13.17 4.15 -1.04
CA ARG A 40 -13.66 5.50 -0.70
C ARG A 40 -12.52 6.51 -0.54
N ASN A 41 -11.32 6.00 -0.32
CA ASN A 41 -10.14 6.80 0.00
C ASN A 41 -9.35 7.12 -1.27
N ILE A 42 -10.00 7.76 -2.23
CA ILE A 42 -9.44 7.95 -3.59
C ILE A 42 -8.12 8.73 -3.55
N ASP A 43 -7.99 9.69 -2.63
CA ASP A 43 -6.84 10.60 -2.54
C ASP A 43 -5.52 9.87 -2.30
N ASP A 44 -5.55 8.77 -1.55
CA ASP A 44 -4.35 7.99 -1.21
C ASP A 44 -3.82 7.12 -2.37
N PHE A 45 -4.64 6.97 -3.40
CA PHE A 45 -4.34 6.22 -4.61
C PHE A 45 -4.02 7.14 -5.81
N VAL A 46 -4.12 8.46 -5.63
CA VAL A 46 -3.80 9.44 -6.69
C VAL A 46 -2.33 9.30 -7.09
N GLY A 47 -2.10 9.10 -8.39
CA GLY A 47 -0.76 8.99 -8.97
C GLY A 47 -0.14 7.60 -8.93
N CYS A 48 -0.85 6.57 -8.44
CA CYS A 48 -0.34 5.20 -8.44
C CYS A 48 -0.61 4.45 -9.77
N GLY A 49 -1.52 4.93 -10.62
CA GLY A 49 -1.71 4.51 -12.01
C GLY A 49 -2.72 3.37 -12.23
N GLU A 50 -3.30 2.84 -11.17
CA GLU A 50 -4.39 1.87 -11.19
C GLU A 50 -5.75 2.52 -11.49
N ARG A 51 -6.73 1.68 -11.88
CA ARG A 51 -8.12 2.12 -12.08
C ARG A 51 -8.82 2.22 -10.73
N LEU A 52 -9.46 3.37 -10.46
CA LEU A 52 -10.16 3.64 -9.19
C LEU A 52 -11.67 3.73 -9.38
N ASN A 53 -12.42 3.16 -8.44
CA ASN A 53 -13.88 3.28 -8.40
C ASN A 53 -14.35 3.63 -6.97
N ASN A 54 -15.05 4.74 -6.80
CA ASN A 54 -15.68 5.12 -5.53
C ASN A 54 -17.15 4.67 -5.50
N PRO A 55 -17.51 3.65 -4.72
CA PRO A 55 -18.87 3.13 -4.68
C PRO A 55 -19.88 4.08 -4.02
N LEU A 56 -19.42 5.14 -3.33
CA LEU A 56 -20.29 6.12 -2.67
C LEU A 56 -20.47 7.43 -3.45
N ALA A 57 -19.89 7.56 -4.64
CA ALA A 57 -20.03 8.77 -5.44
C ALA A 57 -21.41 8.92 -6.12
N GLY A 58 -22.30 7.91 -6.00
CA GLY A 58 -23.56 7.82 -6.75
C GLY A 58 -24.81 7.56 -5.91
N SER A 59 -25.02 8.33 -4.83
CA SER A 59 -26.29 8.36 -4.06
C SER A 59 -26.74 9.79 -3.82
#